data_AF-A0A9X2NBD2-F1
#
_entry.id   AF-A0A9X2NBD2-F1
#
_cell.length_a   1.000
_cell.length_b   1.000
_cell.length_c   1.000
_cell.angle_alpha   90.00
_cell.angle_beta   90.00
_cell.angle_gamma   90.00
#
_symmetry.space_group_name_H-M   'P 1'
#
loop_
_entity.id
_entity.type
_entity.pdbx_description
1 polymer ?
#
loop_
_entity_poly.entity_id
_entity_poly.type
_entity_poly.pdbx_seq_one_letter_code
_entity_poly.pdbx_strand_id
1 'polypeptide(L)'
;MSAAVVAVSLATISSPAEATIAQPSMRAMNSLAMPFGSVVRSQQEVGGVPVFGGQLIQVRDKAGQVLATHGRTTKKTTGAFPRTDAGATDAAIADVAKRTGLAANTLKADTPRAYWYDATLGGAKGDGVAVPTYQVTVHGKKLNDKWTEVVKAGSQDVLTSWSEVREANRDVCDANHKVVSGSSDSVRCGTAFDVTRKEGGAESSVADVNNVYTFFGQASDFYQKYVNVDLTGLIGADYSDGTGKALRGTVRICVDGECPFANAFWDGEQMAFGEGVTTDDITGHELTHGVTQHTSGLSGGQADSINEGLSDVFGKFIGITSNDPNDTGDNRWLLGAGSSLGAIRNMKDPRSSLSPQPDMVNGPGWQTNNPDEHINDGVVNKADYLITDGDTFNNQTVRGLGLDKSVQIWWGVENTLTQSATFKDVGEALNSSCAALAKAGTAGITADDCTQVANAVKATQLDQEPS
;
A
#
# COMPACT_ATOMS: atom_id res chain seq x y z
N MET A 1 43.39 -9.05 16.82
CA MET A 1 42.16 -9.27 17.61
C MET A 1 41.29 -10.24 16.85
N SER A 2 40.91 -11.32 17.53
CA SER A 2 40.21 -12.49 16.98
C SER A 2 38.75 -12.16 16.67
N ALA A 3 38.21 -12.69 15.57
CA ALA A 3 36.76 -12.88 15.41
C ALA A 3 36.55 -14.34 14.97
N ALA A 4 35.90 -15.09 15.85
CA ALA A 4 35.74 -16.54 15.77
C ALA A 4 34.84 -16.95 14.59
N VAL A 5 35.32 -17.89 13.78
CA VAL A 5 34.49 -18.66 12.85
C VAL A 5 33.77 -19.73 13.67
N VAL A 6 32.46 -19.58 13.86
CA VAL A 6 31.62 -20.64 14.40
C VAL A 6 31.41 -21.67 13.28
N ALA A 7 32.20 -22.73 13.29
CA ALA A 7 31.96 -23.92 12.48
C ALA A 7 30.73 -24.65 13.05
N VAL A 8 29.64 -24.70 12.28
CA VAL A 8 28.52 -25.58 12.58
C VAL A 8 28.94 -27.01 12.22
N SER A 9 29.11 -27.83 13.25
CA SER A 9 29.46 -29.24 13.13
C SER A 9 28.30 -30.01 12.50
N LEU A 10 28.52 -30.63 11.33
CA LEU A 10 27.63 -31.65 10.78
C LEU A 10 27.84 -32.94 11.56
N ALA A 11 26.94 -33.23 12.49
CA ALA A 11 26.90 -34.51 13.18
C ALA A 11 26.51 -35.62 12.19
N THR A 12 27.43 -36.55 11.93
CA THR A 12 27.13 -37.83 11.29
C THR A 12 26.43 -38.73 12.30
N ILE A 13 25.21 -39.17 11.97
CA ILE A 13 24.51 -40.22 12.71
C ILE A 13 24.44 -41.44 11.79
N SER A 14 25.12 -42.50 12.18
CA SER A 14 25.03 -43.83 11.57
C SER A 14 24.20 -44.77 12.44
N SER A 15 23.06 -45.24 11.94
CA SER A 15 22.42 -46.52 12.30
C SER A 15 21.26 -46.80 11.33
N PRO A 16 20.99 -48.05 10.91
CA PRO A 16 20.21 -48.37 9.72
C PRO A 16 18.73 -48.67 9.99
N ALA A 17 17.92 -48.54 8.93
CA ALA A 17 16.51 -48.92 8.77
C ALA A 17 15.46 -47.82 9.05
N GLU A 18 15.48 -46.76 8.27
CA GLU A 18 14.28 -45.96 7.96
C GLU A 18 14.25 -45.72 6.45
N ALA A 19 13.05 -45.75 5.86
CA ALA A 19 12.83 -45.54 4.44
C ALA A 19 13.61 -44.32 3.94
N THR A 20 14.30 -44.45 2.81
CA THR A 20 15.18 -43.43 2.23
C THR A 20 14.38 -42.15 1.93
N ILE A 21 14.31 -41.23 2.90
CA ILE A 21 13.85 -39.87 2.68
C ILE A 21 14.88 -39.24 1.73
N ALA A 22 14.43 -38.75 0.57
CA ALA A 22 15.31 -38.11 -0.39
C ALA A 22 16.07 -36.96 0.31
N GLN A 23 17.39 -36.95 0.20
CA GLN A 23 18.21 -35.92 0.83
C GLN A 23 17.90 -34.55 0.20
N PRO A 24 17.76 -33.47 1.01
CA PRO A 24 17.59 -32.13 0.47
C PRO A 24 18.81 -31.72 -0.36
N SER A 25 18.58 -31.11 -1.51
CA SER A 25 19.61 -30.54 -2.38
C SER A 25 19.34 -29.04 -2.61
N MET A 26 20.36 -28.33 -3.09
CA MET A 26 20.22 -26.93 -3.50
C MET A 26 20.48 -26.84 -5.01
N ARG A 27 19.43 -26.53 -5.78
CA ARG A 27 19.55 -26.28 -7.21
C ARG A 27 19.83 -24.80 -7.45
N ALA A 28 20.94 -24.48 -8.09
CA ALA A 28 21.18 -23.11 -8.55
C ALA A 28 20.10 -22.73 -9.57
N MET A 29 19.38 -21.63 -9.31
CA MET A 29 18.33 -21.13 -10.18
C MET A 29 18.90 -20.16 -11.19
N ASN A 30 19.46 -19.05 -10.70
CA ASN A 30 20.00 -17.96 -11.52
C ASN A 30 21.24 -17.35 -10.86
N SER A 31 22.16 -16.86 -11.68
CA SER A 31 23.29 -16.03 -11.25
C SER A 31 23.18 -14.68 -11.96
N LEU A 32 23.11 -13.59 -11.20
CA LEU A 32 23.09 -12.24 -11.71
C LEU A 32 24.47 -11.60 -11.54
N ALA A 33 25.07 -11.12 -12.63
CA ALA A 33 26.32 -10.38 -12.57
C ALA A 33 26.08 -9.01 -11.91
N MET A 34 26.96 -8.64 -10.98
CA MET A 34 26.91 -7.38 -10.24
C MET A 34 28.27 -6.68 -10.32
N PRO A 35 28.34 -5.34 -10.17
CA PRO A 35 29.62 -4.61 -10.19
C PRO A 35 30.66 -5.14 -9.17
N PHE A 36 30.20 -5.71 -8.05
CA PHE A 36 31.03 -6.31 -7.00
C PHE A 36 31.34 -7.80 -7.22
N GLY A 37 30.73 -8.47 -8.20
CA GLY A 37 30.85 -9.91 -8.42
C GLY A 37 29.55 -10.52 -8.95
N SER A 38 28.85 -11.31 -8.13
CA SER A 38 27.58 -11.92 -8.52
C SER A 38 26.65 -12.18 -7.35
N VAL A 39 25.35 -12.31 -7.65
CA VAL A 39 24.34 -12.82 -6.73
C VAL A 39 23.78 -14.12 -7.28
N VAL A 40 23.98 -15.22 -6.56
CA VAL A 40 23.51 -16.56 -6.94
C VAL A 40 22.32 -16.94 -6.08
N ARG A 41 21.16 -17.20 -6.70
CA ARG A 41 19.98 -17.72 -6.01
C ARG A 41 19.89 -19.22 -6.21
N SER A 42 19.75 -19.96 -5.12
CA SER A 42 19.58 -21.40 -5.09
C SER A 42 18.25 -21.74 -4.43
N GLN A 43 17.53 -22.70 -5.02
CA GLN A 43 16.26 -23.24 -4.54
C GLN A 43 16.52 -24.58 -3.85
N GLN A 44 15.97 -24.75 -2.65
CA GLN A 44 15.99 -26.03 -1.97
C GLN A 44 15.00 -26.99 -2.65
N GLU A 45 15.43 -28.23 -2.85
CA GLU A 45 14.61 -29.32 -3.37
C GLU A 45 14.75 -30.55 -2.49
N VAL A 46 13.70 -31.37 -2.44
CA VAL A 46 13.71 -32.68 -1.77
C VAL A 46 13.13 -33.68 -2.76
N GLY A 47 13.96 -34.63 -3.21
CA GLY A 47 13.58 -35.59 -4.25
C GLY A 47 13.26 -34.94 -5.60
N GLY A 48 13.91 -33.81 -5.92
CA GLY A 48 13.67 -33.03 -7.14
C GLY A 48 12.41 -32.14 -7.10
N VAL A 49 11.68 -32.13 -5.99
CA VAL A 49 10.52 -31.26 -5.78
C VAL A 49 10.93 -30.03 -4.97
N PRO A 50 10.60 -28.80 -5.40
CA PRO A 50 10.99 -27.58 -4.70
C PRO A 50 10.33 -27.46 -3.32
N VAL A 51 11.06 -26.88 -2.36
CA VAL A 51 10.54 -26.44 -1.07
C VAL A 51 10.07 -24.99 -1.19
N PHE A 52 8.78 -24.73 -1.01
CA PHE A 52 8.23 -23.37 -1.09
C PHE A 52 8.87 -22.46 -0.04
N GLY A 53 9.42 -21.32 -0.47
CA GLY A 53 10.17 -20.39 0.39
C GLY A 53 11.59 -20.85 0.79
N GLY A 54 11.95 -22.11 0.51
CA GLY A 54 13.26 -22.68 0.82
C GLY A 54 14.32 -22.20 -0.17
N GLN A 55 15.00 -21.09 0.11
CA GLN A 55 15.99 -20.51 -0.80
C GLN A 55 17.24 -20.04 -0.06
N LEU A 56 18.37 -20.09 -0.75
CA LEU A 56 19.62 -19.43 -0.34
C LEU A 56 20.07 -18.47 -1.44
N ILE A 57 20.46 -17.27 -1.05
CA ILE A 57 20.96 -16.22 -1.92
C ILE A 57 22.37 -15.91 -1.47
N GLN A 58 23.34 -16.14 -2.35
CA GLN A 58 24.75 -15.91 -2.07
C GLN A 58 25.24 -14.69 -2.82
N VAL A 59 25.76 -13.73 -2.07
CA VAL A 59 26.50 -12.59 -2.61
C VAL A 59 27.96 -13.03 -2.72
N ARG A 60 28.54 -12.94 -3.92
CA ARG A 60 29.90 -13.37 -4.21
C ARG A 60 30.71 -12.23 -4.79
N ASP A 61 32.01 -12.20 -4.50
CA ASP A 61 32.94 -11.26 -5.12
C ASP A 61 33.29 -11.66 -6.57
N LYS A 62 34.17 -10.88 -7.22
CA LYS A 62 34.64 -11.16 -8.58
C LYS A 62 35.49 -12.44 -8.71
N ALA A 63 36.08 -12.92 -7.61
CA ALA A 63 36.82 -14.19 -7.58
C ALA A 63 35.88 -15.40 -7.30
N GLY A 64 34.59 -15.14 -7.07
CA GLY A 64 33.58 -16.14 -6.76
C GLY A 64 33.52 -16.54 -5.28
N GLN A 65 34.25 -15.85 -4.39
CA GLN A 65 34.20 -16.08 -2.96
C GLN A 65 32.86 -15.58 -2.39
N VAL A 66 32.21 -16.39 -1.56
CA VAL A 66 30.95 -16.01 -0.89
C VAL A 66 31.26 -14.96 0.17
N LEU A 67 30.71 -13.76 -0.02
CA LEU A 67 30.79 -12.65 0.92
C LEU A 67 29.65 -12.71 1.94
N ALA A 68 28.45 -13.08 1.50
CA ALA A 68 27.27 -13.23 2.36
C ALA A 68 26.34 -14.31 1.82
N THR A 69 25.60 -14.95 2.72
CA THR A 69 24.50 -15.86 2.38
C THR A 69 23.26 -15.47 3.16
N HIS A 70 22.14 -15.27 2.45
CA HIS A 70 20.83 -14.98 3.02
C HIS A 70 19.86 -16.08 2.65
N GLY A 71 18.88 -16.33 3.50
CA GLY A 71 17.79 -17.25 3.16
C GLY A 71 17.43 -18.19 4.31
N ARG A 72 16.44 -19.03 4.04
CA ARG A 72 15.93 -20.04 4.96
C ARG A 72 15.69 -21.31 4.18
N THR A 73 15.93 -22.44 4.82
CA THR A 73 15.70 -23.77 4.26
C THR A 73 14.93 -24.59 5.28
N THR A 74 14.07 -25.49 4.83
CA THR A 74 13.46 -26.46 5.74
C THR A 74 14.53 -27.39 6.29
N LYS A 75 14.37 -27.83 7.53
CA LYS A 75 15.34 -28.66 8.23
C LYS A 75 15.03 -30.14 8.10
N LYS A 76 13.74 -30.48 7.99
CA LYS A 76 13.23 -31.85 7.97
C LYS A 76 12.07 -31.94 7.00
N THR A 77 11.78 -33.14 6.54
CA THR A 77 10.54 -33.43 5.80
C THR A 77 9.80 -34.59 6.45
N THR A 78 8.49 -34.65 6.23
CA THR A 78 7.67 -35.79 6.67
C THR A 78 6.56 -36.08 5.66
N GLY A 79 6.24 -37.36 5.49
CA GLY A 79 5.29 -37.83 4.49
C GLY A 79 5.91 -38.09 3.11
N ALA A 80 5.06 -38.47 2.15
CA ALA A 80 5.44 -38.74 0.77
C ALA A 80 4.35 -38.23 -0.18
N PHE A 81 4.75 -37.83 -1.39
CA PHE A 81 3.78 -37.48 -2.43
C PHE A 81 2.99 -38.73 -2.85
N PRO A 82 1.65 -38.62 -2.97
CA PRO A 82 0.84 -39.65 -3.61
C PRO A 82 1.21 -39.80 -5.09
N ARG A 83 0.80 -40.91 -5.71
CA ARG A 83 1.07 -41.18 -7.13
C ARG A 83 0.37 -40.19 -8.07
N THR A 84 -0.70 -39.56 -7.62
CA THR A 84 -1.50 -38.59 -8.37
C THR A 84 -1.85 -37.41 -7.49
N ASP A 85 -2.09 -36.27 -8.11
CA ASP A 85 -2.65 -35.04 -7.51
C ASP A 85 -4.19 -35.08 -7.40
N ALA A 86 -4.77 -36.28 -7.45
CA ALA A 86 -6.21 -36.49 -7.47
C ALA A 86 -6.87 -35.85 -6.23
N GLY A 87 -7.87 -35.00 -6.48
CA GLY A 87 -8.61 -34.28 -5.45
C GLY A 87 -7.99 -32.95 -5.01
N ALA A 88 -6.75 -32.61 -5.41
CA ALA A 88 -6.14 -31.33 -5.05
C ALA A 88 -6.89 -30.14 -5.67
N THR A 89 -7.26 -30.24 -6.96
CA THR A 89 -8.08 -29.23 -7.63
C THR A 89 -9.45 -29.07 -6.98
N ASP A 90 -10.13 -30.19 -6.68
CA ASP A 90 -11.46 -30.15 -6.07
C ASP A 90 -11.42 -29.56 -4.67
N ALA A 91 -10.41 -29.90 -3.87
CA ALA A 91 -10.20 -29.32 -2.54
C ALA A 91 -9.93 -27.81 -2.62
N ALA A 92 -9.07 -27.37 -3.56
CA ALA A 92 -8.79 -25.95 -3.78
C ALA A 92 -10.05 -25.17 -4.21
N ILE A 93 -10.82 -25.69 -5.18
CA ILE A 93 -12.07 -25.06 -5.63
C ILE A 93 -13.10 -25.04 -4.51
N ALA A 94 -13.24 -26.13 -3.74
CA ALA A 94 -14.19 -26.21 -2.64
C ALA A 94 -13.84 -25.22 -1.52
N ASP A 95 -12.56 -25.07 -1.18
CA ASP A 95 -12.11 -24.10 -0.18
C ASP A 95 -12.40 -22.66 -0.64
N VAL A 96 -12.00 -22.31 -1.86
CA VAL A 96 -12.27 -20.97 -2.43
C VAL A 96 -13.78 -20.70 -2.49
N ALA A 97 -14.59 -21.64 -2.98
CA ALA A 97 -16.04 -21.50 -3.04
C ALA A 97 -16.65 -21.29 -1.65
N LYS A 98 -16.22 -22.07 -0.66
CA LYS A 98 -16.68 -21.96 0.72
C LYS A 98 -16.32 -20.61 1.34
N ARG A 99 -15.07 -20.16 1.14
CA ARG A 99 -14.55 -18.91 1.74
C ARG A 99 -15.11 -17.66 1.08
N THR A 100 -15.28 -17.68 -0.24
CA THR A 100 -15.74 -16.51 -1.03
C THR A 100 -17.27 -16.48 -1.22
N GLY A 101 -17.96 -17.59 -0.95
CA GLY A 101 -19.39 -17.73 -1.26
C GLY A 101 -19.70 -17.92 -2.76
N LEU A 102 -18.67 -17.99 -3.62
CA LEU A 102 -18.85 -18.23 -5.05
C LEU A 102 -19.29 -19.67 -5.31
N ALA A 103 -20.12 -19.86 -6.33
CA ALA A 103 -20.51 -21.20 -6.74
C ALA A 103 -19.31 -21.94 -7.34
N ALA A 104 -18.98 -23.12 -6.81
CA ALA A 104 -17.80 -23.90 -7.21
C ALA A 104 -17.73 -24.16 -8.72
N ASN A 105 -18.88 -24.31 -9.39
CA ASN A 105 -18.96 -24.50 -10.84
C ASN A 105 -18.59 -23.25 -11.68
N THR A 106 -18.40 -22.10 -11.04
CA THR A 106 -17.92 -20.86 -11.69
C THR A 106 -16.41 -20.68 -11.57
N LEU A 107 -15.76 -21.50 -10.75
CA LEU A 107 -14.32 -21.45 -10.52
C LEU A 107 -13.59 -22.40 -11.49
N LYS A 108 -12.38 -22.03 -11.87
CA LYS A 108 -11.47 -22.84 -12.68
C LYS A 108 -10.14 -22.95 -11.95
N ALA A 109 -9.47 -24.09 -12.01
CA ALA A 109 -8.15 -24.23 -11.41
C ALA A 109 -7.10 -24.55 -12.46
N ASP A 110 -5.88 -24.05 -12.25
CA ASP A 110 -4.70 -24.48 -12.99
C ASP A 110 -4.30 -25.91 -12.59
N THR A 111 -3.44 -26.53 -13.40
CA THR A 111 -2.83 -27.82 -13.06
C THR A 111 -2.04 -27.71 -11.74
N PRO A 112 -2.29 -28.60 -10.76
CA PRO A 112 -1.57 -28.62 -9.50
C PRO A 112 -0.05 -28.76 -9.68
N ARG A 113 0.72 -28.01 -8.89
CA ARG A 113 2.19 -28.08 -8.86
C ARG A 113 2.67 -28.63 -7.53
N ALA A 114 3.54 -29.65 -7.56
CA ALA A 114 4.06 -30.26 -6.34
C ALA A 114 5.09 -29.35 -5.65
N TYR A 115 4.92 -29.14 -4.34
CA TYR A 115 5.85 -28.43 -3.47
C TYR A 115 5.96 -29.12 -2.12
N TRP A 116 7.13 -29.08 -1.52
CA TRP A 116 7.27 -29.26 -0.08
C TRP A 116 6.95 -27.94 0.62
N TYR A 117 6.05 -27.96 1.60
CA TYR A 117 5.64 -26.76 2.32
C TYR A 117 6.03 -26.85 3.80
N ASP A 118 6.78 -25.85 4.26
CA ASP A 118 7.16 -25.64 5.66
C ASP A 118 6.72 -24.26 6.09
N ALA A 119 5.67 -24.20 6.91
CA ALA A 119 5.09 -22.93 7.37
C ALA A 119 6.09 -22.04 8.13
N THR A 120 7.14 -22.62 8.74
CA THR A 120 8.14 -21.85 9.49
C THR A 120 9.04 -21.00 8.60
N LEU A 121 9.19 -21.36 7.32
CA LEU A 121 9.93 -20.54 6.36
C LEU A 121 9.23 -19.20 6.13
N GLY A 122 7.90 -19.20 6.19
CA GLY A 122 7.03 -18.02 6.20
C GLY A 122 6.87 -17.33 7.56
N GLY A 123 7.56 -17.78 8.61
CA GLY A 123 7.56 -17.13 9.93
C GLY A 123 6.64 -17.76 10.99
N ALA A 124 5.92 -18.85 10.68
CA ALA A 124 5.16 -19.58 11.70
C ALA A 124 6.10 -20.21 12.76
N LYS A 125 5.63 -20.31 14.01
CA LYS A 125 6.38 -21.02 15.07
C LYS A 125 6.29 -22.53 14.83
N GLY A 126 7.41 -23.25 14.94
CA GLY A 126 7.45 -24.71 14.81
C GLY A 126 8.86 -25.25 14.56
N ASP A 127 8.94 -26.56 14.30
CA ASP A 127 10.20 -27.29 14.20
C ASP A 127 10.87 -27.26 12.82
N GLY A 128 10.27 -26.58 11.83
CA GLY A 128 10.79 -26.48 10.47
C GLY A 128 10.73 -27.79 9.70
N VAL A 129 9.53 -28.36 9.62
CA VAL A 129 9.25 -29.64 8.96
C VAL A 129 8.38 -29.39 7.74
N ALA A 130 8.90 -29.70 6.55
CA ALA A 130 8.12 -29.63 5.31
C ALA A 130 7.26 -30.88 5.08
N VAL A 131 6.03 -30.67 4.61
CA VAL A 131 5.09 -31.72 4.21
C VAL A 131 4.81 -31.64 2.70
N PRO A 132 4.44 -32.75 2.04
CA PRO A 132 4.11 -32.73 0.62
C PRO A 132 2.79 -31.98 0.39
N THR A 133 2.78 -31.08 -0.58
CA THR A 133 1.63 -30.24 -0.93
C THR A 133 1.50 -30.05 -2.44
N TYR A 134 0.30 -29.72 -2.88
CA TYR A 134 0.02 -29.24 -4.21
C TYR A 134 -0.40 -27.78 -4.14
N GLN A 135 0.34 -26.92 -4.84
CA GLN A 135 -0.05 -25.54 -5.07
C GLN A 135 -1.00 -25.49 -6.26
N VAL A 136 -2.20 -24.97 -6.04
CA VAL A 136 -3.26 -24.87 -7.05
C VAL A 136 -3.70 -23.42 -7.15
N THR A 137 -3.58 -22.83 -8.33
CA THR A 137 -4.17 -21.52 -8.60
C THR A 137 -5.64 -21.72 -8.96
N VAL A 138 -6.55 -21.05 -8.26
CA VAL A 138 -7.98 -21.03 -8.55
C VAL A 138 -8.35 -19.65 -9.10
N HIS A 139 -9.13 -19.63 -10.17
CA HIS A 139 -9.60 -18.46 -10.89
C HIS A 139 -11.12 -18.38 -10.80
N GLY A 140 -11.66 -17.20 -10.54
CA GLY A 140 -13.09 -16.91 -10.60
C GLY A 140 -13.54 -16.38 -11.96
N LYS A 141 -14.64 -15.62 -11.95
CA LYS A 141 -15.29 -15.13 -13.18
C LYS A 141 -14.65 -13.83 -13.65
N LYS A 142 -14.17 -12.99 -12.74
CA LYS A 142 -13.43 -11.78 -13.08
C LYS A 142 -11.97 -12.15 -13.38
N LEU A 143 -11.34 -11.38 -14.26
CA LEU A 143 -9.91 -11.54 -14.59
C LEU A 143 -8.99 -11.49 -13.37
N ASN A 144 -9.42 -10.81 -12.30
CA ASN A 144 -8.67 -10.65 -11.07
C ASN A 144 -9.08 -11.61 -9.95
N ASP A 145 -10.15 -12.40 -10.09
CA ASP A 145 -10.54 -13.38 -9.08
C ASP A 145 -9.50 -14.51 -9.07
N LYS A 146 -8.45 -14.41 -8.25
CA LYS A 146 -7.34 -15.37 -8.27
C LYS A 146 -6.84 -15.66 -6.87
N TRP A 147 -6.75 -16.95 -6.53
CA TRP A 147 -6.24 -17.44 -5.26
C TRP A 147 -5.21 -18.52 -5.49
N THR A 148 -4.20 -18.56 -4.64
CA THR A 148 -3.27 -19.68 -4.58
C THR A 148 -3.59 -20.51 -3.33
N GLU A 149 -3.96 -21.77 -3.55
CA GLU A 149 -4.26 -22.76 -2.53
C GLU A 149 -3.07 -23.71 -2.34
N VAL A 150 -2.62 -23.91 -1.11
CA VAL A 150 -1.62 -24.92 -0.77
C VAL A 150 -2.32 -26.12 -0.12
N VAL A 151 -2.66 -27.10 -0.94
CA VAL A 151 -3.40 -28.30 -0.52
C VAL A 151 -2.42 -29.37 -0.06
N LYS A 152 -2.63 -29.94 1.13
CA LYS A 152 -1.81 -31.06 1.62
C LYS A 152 -2.02 -32.30 0.76
N ALA A 153 -0.93 -32.86 0.26
CA ALA A 153 -0.98 -33.97 -0.67
C ALA A 153 -1.62 -35.22 -0.05
N GLY A 154 -2.53 -35.86 -0.78
CA GLY A 154 -3.26 -37.05 -0.31
C GLY A 154 -4.41 -36.75 0.65
N SER A 155 -4.80 -35.48 0.81
CA SER A 155 -5.91 -35.04 1.65
C SER A 155 -6.72 -33.94 0.95
N GLN A 156 -7.83 -33.52 1.56
CA GLN A 156 -8.57 -32.32 1.16
C GLN A 156 -8.21 -31.09 2.02
N ASP A 157 -7.18 -31.20 2.87
CA ASP A 157 -6.81 -30.14 3.78
C ASP A 157 -6.06 -29.04 3.02
N VAL A 158 -6.59 -27.81 3.03
CA VAL A 158 -5.87 -26.61 2.62
C VAL A 158 -5.05 -26.11 3.80
N LEU A 159 -3.72 -26.11 3.67
CA LEU A 159 -2.81 -25.72 4.76
C LEU A 159 -2.65 -24.21 4.88
N THR A 160 -2.68 -23.54 3.74
CA THR A 160 -2.66 -22.09 3.64
C THR A 160 -3.19 -21.70 2.29
N SER A 161 -3.65 -20.47 2.21
CA SER A 161 -4.13 -19.87 1.00
C SER A 161 -3.88 -18.38 1.07
N TRP A 162 -3.61 -17.79 -0.09
CA TRP A 162 -3.56 -16.35 -0.22
C TRP A 162 -4.27 -15.91 -1.48
N SER A 163 -4.89 -14.74 -1.36
CA SER A 163 -5.37 -14.01 -2.51
C SER A 163 -4.15 -13.61 -3.36
N GLU A 164 -4.18 -13.94 -4.64
CA GLU A 164 -3.32 -13.30 -5.62
C GLU A 164 -3.93 -11.97 -6.08
N VAL A 165 -5.14 -11.65 -5.57
CA VAL A 165 -5.81 -10.37 -5.73
C VAL A 165 -5.17 -9.38 -4.77
N ARG A 166 -4.52 -8.37 -5.34
CA ARG A 166 -4.03 -7.15 -4.68
C ARG A 166 -5.14 -6.10 -4.59
N GLU A 167 -6.38 -6.52 -4.32
CA GLU A 167 -7.52 -5.60 -4.20
C GLU A 167 -7.80 -5.29 -2.73
N ALA A 168 -8.32 -4.10 -2.49
CA ALA A 168 -8.69 -3.60 -1.18
C ALA A 168 -9.67 -4.55 -0.47
N ASN A 169 -9.46 -4.82 0.81
CA ASN A 169 -10.54 -5.30 1.68
C ASN A 169 -11.22 -4.08 2.29
N ARG A 170 -12.54 -3.94 2.19
CA ARG A 170 -13.26 -2.71 2.54
C ARG A 170 -14.52 -3.02 3.34
N ASP A 171 -14.70 -2.30 4.44
CA ASP A 171 -15.94 -2.30 5.20
C ASP A 171 -16.45 -0.88 5.37
N VAL A 172 -17.70 -0.65 4.96
CA VAL A 172 -18.36 0.65 5.10
C VAL A 172 -19.65 0.48 5.87
N CYS A 173 -19.79 1.30 6.91
CA CYS A 173 -20.91 1.33 7.81
C CYS A 173 -21.72 2.60 7.61
N ASP A 174 -23.02 2.49 7.82
CA ASP A 174 -23.93 3.61 7.85
C ASP A 174 -24.28 3.98 9.29
N ALA A 175 -23.94 5.20 9.70
CA ALA A 175 -24.35 5.71 11.00
C ALA A 175 -25.82 6.13 11.04
N ASN A 176 -26.46 6.32 9.88
CA ASN A 176 -27.85 6.76 9.76
C ASN A 176 -28.15 7.98 10.65
N HIS A 177 -27.28 8.99 10.58
CA HIS A 177 -27.36 10.26 11.33
C HIS A 177 -27.35 10.11 12.85
N LYS A 178 -26.78 9.02 13.39
CA LYS A 178 -26.54 8.92 14.83
C LYS A 178 -25.46 9.92 15.27
N VAL A 179 -25.71 10.54 16.41
CA VAL A 179 -24.73 11.39 17.09
C VAL A 179 -23.67 10.50 17.74
N VAL A 180 -22.42 10.72 17.36
CA VAL A 180 -21.23 10.06 17.94
C VAL A 180 -20.47 11.06 18.83
N SER A 181 -19.67 10.55 19.76
CA SER A 181 -18.91 11.38 20.72
C SER A 181 -17.59 11.90 20.16
N GLY A 182 -17.32 11.71 18.86
CA GLY A 182 -16.08 12.11 18.19
C GLY A 182 -14.83 11.30 18.59
N SER A 183 -14.93 10.35 19.52
CA SER A 183 -13.84 9.42 19.85
C SER A 183 -13.76 8.29 18.83
N SER A 184 -12.57 7.77 18.54
CA SER A 184 -12.34 6.66 17.59
C SER A 184 -13.29 5.48 17.85
N ASP A 185 -13.42 5.04 19.10
CA ASP A 185 -14.34 3.94 19.50
C ASP A 185 -15.81 4.20 19.11
N SER A 186 -16.24 5.45 19.05
CA SER A 186 -17.64 5.82 18.79
C SER A 186 -18.02 5.79 17.31
N VAL A 187 -17.03 5.78 16.41
CA VAL A 187 -17.22 5.75 14.95
C VAL A 187 -16.88 4.39 14.33
N ARG A 188 -16.38 3.42 15.10
CA ARG A 188 -15.85 2.15 14.56
C ARG A 188 -16.87 1.36 13.73
N CYS A 189 -16.54 1.15 12.46
CA CYS A 189 -17.29 0.28 11.56
C CYS A 189 -17.00 -1.19 11.87
N GLY A 190 -18.02 -1.97 12.21
CA GLY A 190 -17.93 -3.37 12.62
C GLY A 190 -18.11 -3.60 14.12
N THR A 191 -18.00 -2.56 14.96
CA THR A 191 -18.22 -2.67 16.41
C THR A 191 -19.22 -1.63 16.94
N ALA A 192 -19.03 -0.34 16.65
CA ALA A 192 -20.01 0.70 17.00
C ALA A 192 -21.20 0.71 16.04
N PHE A 193 -20.95 0.38 14.76
CA PHE A 193 -21.95 0.26 13.71
C PHE A 193 -21.80 -1.08 12.98
N ASP A 194 -22.92 -1.69 12.61
CA ASP A 194 -22.89 -2.93 11.83
C ASP A 194 -22.41 -2.65 10.40
N VAL A 195 -21.53 -3.52 9.88
CA VAL A 195 -21.01 -3.41 8.52
C VAL A 195 -22.17 -3.47 7.52
N THR A 196 -22.40 -2.35 6.84
CA THR A 196 -23.50 -2.20 5.88
C THR A 196 -23.10 -2.75 4.52
N ARG A 197 -21.86 -2.51 4.10
CA ARG A 197 -21.27 -3.10 2.89
C ARG A 197 -19.83 -3.53 3.18
N LYS A 198 -19.55 -4.81 2.96
CA LYS A 198 -18.21 -5.42 3.09
C LYS A 198 -17.66 -5.80 1.73
N GLU A 199 -16.41 -6.26 1.68
CA GLU A 199 -15.77 -6.70 0.45
C GLU A 199 -16.57 -7.82 -0.25
N GLY A 200 -16.82 -7.64 -1.55
CA GLY A 200 -17.67 -8.53 -2.34
C GLY A 200 -19.17 -8.51 -1.96
N GLY A 201 -19.57 -7.67 -1.00
CA GLY A 201 -20.94 -7.51 -0.56
C GLY A 201 -21.85 -6.85 -1.60
N ALA A 202 -23.15 -7.10 -1.48
CA ALA A 202 -24.17 -6.44 -2.30
C ALA A 202 -24.17 -4.92 -2.06
N GLU A 203 -24.58 -4.16 -3.08
CA GLU A 203 -24.75 -2.71 -2.96
C GLU A 203 -25.76 -2.36 -1.87
N SER A 204 -25.45 -1.31 -1.11
CA SER A 204 -26.35 -0.76 -0.11
C SER A 204 -27.44 0.08 -0.78
N SER A 205 -28.58 0.22 -0.10
CA SER A 205 -29.58 1.24 -0.48
C SER A 205 -29.14 2.67 -0.14
N VAL A 206 -28.08 2.83 0.65
CA VAL A 206 -27.49 4.12 1.05
C VAL A 206 -26.37 4.49 0.07
N ALA A 207 -26.54 5.62 -0.62
CA ALA A 207 -25.59 6.07 -1.64
C ALA A 207 -24.17 6.30 -1.09
N ASP A 208 -24.05 7.00 0.04
CA ASP A 208 -22.75 7.30 0.66
C ASP A 208 -21.94 6.04 0.99
N VAL A 209 -22.61 4.96 1.42
CA VAL A 209 -21.96 3.66 1.66
C VAL A 209 -21.34 3.12 0.37
N ASN A 210 -22.05 3.23 -0.76
CA ASN A 210 -21.57 2.76 -2.05
C ASN A 210 -20.47 3.65 -2.63
N ASN A 211 -20.58 4.97 -2.42
CA ASN A 211 -19.59 5.94 -2.87
C ASN A 211 -18.26 5.70 -2.15
N VAL A 212 -18.24 5.71 -0.82
CA VAL A 212 -17.02 5.46 -0.03
C VAL A 212 -16.44 4.07 -0.31
N TYR A 213 -17.28 3.04 -0.44
CA TYR A 213 -16.81 1.70 -0.83
C TYR A 213 -16.09 1.72 -2.19
N THR A 214 -16.62 2.48 -3.16
CA THR A 214 -16.00 2.66 -4.48
C THR A 214 -14.68 3.42 -4.37
N PHE A 215 -14.66 4.52 -3.62
CA PHE A 215 -13.50 5.39 -3.45
C PHE A 215 -12.35 4.70 -2.71
N PHE A 216 -12.63 3.87 -1.70
CA PHE A 216 -11.62 3.00 -1.09
C PHE A 216 -10.96 2.04 -2.10
N GLY A 217 -11.74 1.56 -3.07
CA GLY A 217 -11.24 0.73 -4.16
C GLY A 217 -10.32 1.53 -5.07
N GLN A 218 -10.76 2.71 -5.50
CA GLN A 218 -9.98 3.61 -6.36
C GLN A 218 -8.67 4.06 -5.71
N ALA A 219 -8.69 4.42 -4.42
CA ALA A 219 -7.48 4.76 -3.67
C ALA A 219 -6.52 3.57 -3.58
N SER A 220 -7.03 2.37 -3.28
CA SER A 220 -6.19 1.16 -3.26
C SER A 220 -5.59 0.83 -4.61
N ASP A 221 -6.39 0.93 -5.68
CA ASP A 221 -5.93 0.75 -7.06
C ASP A 221 -4.85 1.77 -7.42
N PHE A 222 -5.01 3.03 -7.00
CA PHE A 222 -4.01 4.08 -7.18
C PHE A 222 -2.68 3.72 -6.49
N TYR A 223 -2.70 3.46 -5.18
CA TYR A 223 -1.49 3.13 -4.43
C TYR A 223 -0.81 1.87 -4.95
N GLN A 224 -1.59 0.85 -5.32
CA GLN A 224 -1.05 -0.37 -5.90
C GLN A 224 -0.49 -0.15 -7.31
N LYS A 225 -1.20 0.57 -8.18
CA LYS A 225 -0.76 0.81 -9.57
C LYS A 225 0.48 1.68 -9.63
N TYR A 226 0.48 2.79 -8.91
CA TYR A 226 1.51 3.81 -9.06
C TYR A 226 2.71 3.54 -8.18
N VAL A 227 2.53 3.10 -6.93
CA VAL A 227 3.63 3.00 -5.97
C VAL A 227 3.80 1.59 -5.39
N ASN A 228 3.04 0.61 -5.91
CA ASN A 228 3.10 -0.79 -5.52
C ASN A 228 2.88 -1.02 -4.01
N VAL A 229 1.97 -0.25 -3.42
CA VAL A 229 1.55 -0.37 -2.02
C VAL A 229 0.21 -1.08 -1.95
N ASP A 230 0.13 -2.11 -1.09
CA ASP A 230 -1.13 -2.66 -0.62
C ASP A 230 -1.68 -1.76 0.49
N LEU A 231 -2.66 -0.93 0.15
CA LEU A 231 -3.21 0.07 1.06
C LEU A 231 -3.92 -0.58 2.26
N THR A 232 -4.68 -1.66 2.04
CA THR A 232 -5.32 -2.40 3.15
C THR A 232 -4.27 -3.00 4.08
N GLY A 233 -3.21 -3.58 3.49
CA GLY A 233 -2.08 -4.11 4.24
C GLY A 233 -1.34 -3.07 5.06
N LEU A 234 -1.24 -1.82 4.56
CA LEU A 234 -0.58 -0.71 5.26
C LEU A 234 -1.46 -0.14 6.37
N ILE A 235 -2.65 0.37 6.04
CA ILE A 235 -3.44 1.22 6.94
C ILE A 235 -4.75 0.61 7.41
N GLY A 236 -5.16 -0.57 6.92
CA GLY A 236 -6.42 -1.18 7.33
C GLY A 236 -6.48 -1.53 8.83
N ALA A 237 -7.69 -1.72 9.36
CA ALA A 237 -7.93 -2.12 10.74
C ALA A 237 -8.64 -3.48 10.82
N ASP A 238 -8.25 -4.28 11.82
CA ASP A 238 -8.93 -5.52 12.19
C ASP A 238 -9.53 -5.35 13.60
N TYR A 239 -10.84 -5.18 13.66
CA TYR A 239 -11.57 -5.03 14.93
C TYR A 239 -12.04 -6.34 15.52
N SER A 240 -11.56 -7.49 15.02
CA SER A 240 -11.94 -8.82 15.49
C SER A 240 -13.45 -9.10 15.40
N ASP A 241 -14.13 -8.43 14.46
CA ASP A 241 -15.57 -8.55 14.15
C ASP A 241 -15.88 -9.71 13.17
N GLY A 242 -14.84 -10.45 12.76
CA GLY A 242 -14.94 -11.58 11.84
C GLY A 242 -14.78 -11.22 10.35
N THR A 243 -14.50 -9.96 10.02
CA THR A 243 -14.22 -9.50 8.64
C THR A 243 -12.72 -9.37 8.32
N GLY A 244 -11.87 -9.38 9.35
CA GLY A 244 -10.42 -9.26 9.24
C GLY A 244 -9.95 -7.82 9.02
N LYS A 245 -8.71 -7.66 8.53
CA LYS A 245 -8.13 -6.35 8.23
C LYS A 245 -8.78 -5.74 6.98
N ALA A 246 -9.37 -4.55 7.12
CA ALA A 246 -10.03 -3.83 6.04
C ALA A 246 -9.76 -2.31 6.10
N LEU A 247 -9.86 -1.61 4.97
CA LEU A 247 -10.10 -0.17 4.97
C LEU A 247 -11.52 0.06 5.48
N ARG A 248 -11.65 0.84 6.55
CA ARG A 248 -12.91 1.01 7.27
C ARG A 248 -13.40 2.44 7.19
N GLY A 249 -14.71 2.60 7.06
CA GLY A 249 -15.36 3.90 6.95
C GLY A 249 -16.75 3.90 7.55
N THR A 250 -17.09 4.92 8.35
CA THR A 250 -18.47 5.14 8.80
C THR A 250 -19.02 6.43 8.21
N VAL A 251 -20.10 6.33 7.44
CA VAL A 251 -20.71 7.48 6.75
C VAL A 251 -21.95 8.00 7.49
N ARG A 252 -22.34 9.24 7.17
CA ARG A 252 -23.54 9.92 7.70
C ARG A 252 -23.52 10.05 9.23
N ILE A 253 -22.35 10.33 9.81
CA ILE A 253 -22.24 10.63 11.24
C ILE A 253 -22.77 12.03 11.55
N CYS A 254 -23.15 12.24 12.81
CA CYS A 254 -23.40 13.55 13.40
C CYS A 254 -22.53 13.69 14.65
N VAL A 255 -22.02 14.88 14.96
CA VAL A 255 -21.10 15.10 16.11
C VAL A 255 -21.62 16.28 16.92
N ASP A 256 -21.75 16.12 18.24
CA ASP A 256 -22.12 17.20 19.18
C ASP A 256 -23.35 18.06 18.78
N GLY A 257 -24.33 17.46 18.10
CA GLY A 257 -25.55 18.14 17.65
C GLY A 257 -25.47 18.79 16.26
N GLU A 258 -24.31 18.72 15.61
CA GLU A 258 -24.12 19.05 14.19
C GLU A 258 -24.55 17.86 13.32
N CYS A 259 -25.54 18.06 12.46
CA CYS A 259 -26.15 17.00 11.66
C CYS A 259 -26.72 17.54 10.33
N PRO A 260 -26.16 17.16 9.17
CA PRO A 260 -24.97 16.33 9.03
C PRO A 260 -23.72 17.04 9.56
N PHE A 261 -22.73 16.26 10.03
CA PHE A 261 -21.41 16.79 10.35
C PHE A 261 -20.73 17.30 9.07
N ALA A 262 -20.22 18.53 9.06
CA ALA A 262 -19.66 19.14 7.85
C ALA A 262 -18.18 18.81 7.64
N ASN A 263 -17.73 17.62 8.05
CA ASN A 263 -16.33 17.21 7.89
C ASN A 263 -16.15 15.68 7.73
N ALA A 264 -14.97 15.28 7.28
CA ALA A 264 -14.46 13.93 7.28
C ALA A 264 -13.16 13.87 8.09
N PHE A 265 -12.76 12.68 8.56
CA PHE A 265 -11.47 12.52 9.23
C PHE A 265 -10.98 11.07 9.20
N TRP A 266 -9.65 10.91 9.23
CA TRP A 266 -8.94 9.72 9.69
C TRP A 266 -8.75 9.73 11.22
N ASP A 267 -9.22 8.71 11.92
CA ASP A 267 -9.17 8.64 13.40
C ASP A 267 -7.93 7.93 13.97
N GLY A 268 -6.99 7.53 13.10
CA GLY A 268 -5.83 6.72 13.43
C GLY A 268 -5.96 5.24 13.03
N GLU A 269 -7.17 4.74 12.77
CA GLU A 269 -7.43 3.34 12.39
C GLU A 269 -8.45 3.22 11.24
N GLN A 270 -9.36 4.17 11.10
CA GLN A 270 -10.39 4.19 10.07
C GLN A 270 -10.82 5.61 9.71
N MET A 271 -11.75 5.69 8.77
CA MET A 271 -12.36 6.94 8.36
C MET A 271 -13.76 7.13 8.92
N ALA A 272 -14.15 8.39 9.08
CA ALA A 272 -15.52 8.77 9.40
C ALA A 272 -15.93 10.00 8.59
N PHE A 273 -17.19 10.02 8.13
CA PHE A 273 -17.71 11.06 7.26
C PHE A 273 -19.07 11.54 7.73
N GLY A 274 -19.26 12.85 7.70
CA GLY A 274 -20.61 13.40 7.57
C GLY A 274 -21.25 13.11 6.22
N GLU A 275 -22.57 13.27 6.15
CA GLU A 275 -23.29 13.17 4.87
C GLU A 275 -22.93 14.37 3.98
N GLY A 276 -22.68 14.12 2.69
CA GLY A 276 -22.39 15.17 1.70
C GLY A 276 -20.94 15.63 1.61
N VAL A 277 -20.00 15.03 2.36
CA VAL A 277 -18.54 15.25 2.21
C VAL A 277 -17.81 14.01 1.69
N THR A 278 -18.55 12.99 1.24
CA THR A 278 -18.00 11.77 0.67
C THR A 278 -17.69 11.97 -0.82
N THR A 279 -16.59 12.64 -1.14
CA THR A 279 -16.00 12.67 -2.49
C THR A 279 -14.77 11.77 -2.56
N ASP A 280 -14.34 11.41 -3.76
CA ASP A 280 -13.16 10.58 -4.03
C ASP A 280 -11.87 11.25 -3.59
N ASP A 281 -11.71 12.54 -3.84
CA ASP A 281 -10.55 13.32 -3.44
C ASP A 281 -10.45 13.53 -1.91
N ILE A 282 -11.57 13.84 -1.23
CA ILE A 282 -11.65 13.86 0.24
C ILE A 282 -11.36 12.46 0.79
N THR A 283 -11.95 11.41 0.21
CA THR A 283 -11.67 10.03 0.63
C THR A 283 -10.19 9.68 0.48
N GLY A 284 -9.57 10.09 -0.63
CA GLY A 284 -8.14 9.90 -0.86
C GLY A 284 -7.27 10.69 0.10
N HIS A 285 -7.66 11.93 0.42
CA HIS A 285 -7.01 12.78 1.42
C HIS A 285 -7.01 12.09 2.80
N GLU A 286 -8.17 11.66 3.29
CA GLU A 286 -8.26 11.01 4.60
C GLU A 286 -7.48 9.69 4.67
N LEU A 287 -7.52 8.85 3.61
CA LEU A 287 -6.70 7.64 3.56
C LEU A 287 -5.20 7.96 3.58
N THR A 288 -4.80 9.10 3.00
CA THR A 288 -3.40 9.51 2.95
C THR A 288 -2.86 9.88 4.34
N HIS A 289 -3.67 10.45 5.24
CA HIS A 289 -3.25 10.62 6.64
C HIS A 289 -2.81 9.30 7.28
N GLY A 290 -3.56 8.21 7.03
CA GLY A 290 -3.18 6.87 7.47
C GLY A 290 -1.88 6.38 6.84
N VAL A 291 -1.62 6.74 5.58
CA VAL A 291 -0.35 6.42 4.91
C VAL A 291 0.79 7.19 5.57
N THR A 292 0.64 8.50 5.74
CA THR A 292 1.61 9.39 6.42
C THR A 292 1.94 8.92 7.82
N GLN A 293 0.96 8.42 8.59
CA GLN A 293 1.17 7.81 9.90
C GLN A 293 2.16 6.62 9.86
N HIS A 294 2.18 5.86 8.75
CA HIS A 294 3.01 4.67 8.58
C HIS A 294 4.27 4.89 7.73
N THR A 295 4.48 6.11 7.21
CA THR A 295 5.65 6.52 6.43
C THR A 295 6.46 7.59 7.18
N SER A 296 6.26 8.87 6.89
CA SER A 296 7.02 10.00 7.45
C SER A 296 6.63 10.32 8.90
N GLY A 297 5.42 9.96 9.31
CA GLY A 297 4.89 10.18 10.65
C GLY A 297 4.78 11.66 11.02
N LEU A 298 4.57 12.54 10.03
CA LEU A 298 4.55 13.99 10.19
C LEU A 298 3.59 14.43 11.29
N SER A 299 4.13 15.19 12.24
CA SER A 299 3.37 15.74 13.36
C SER A 299 4.11 16.89 14.02
N GLY A 300 3.37 17.94 14.34
CA GLY A 300 3.80 19.08 15.12
C GLY A 300 4.35 20.24 14.30
N GLY A 301 3.83 21.44 14.56
CA GLY A 301 4.36 22.68 13.99
C GLY A 301 4.11 22.75 12.49
N GLN A 302 5.16 22.92 11.69
CA GLN A 302 5.01 22.97 10.23
C GLN A 302 4.68 21.59 9.62
N ALA A 303 5.05 20.51 10.31
CA ALA A 303 4.81 19.16 9.82
C ALA A 303 3.31 18.85 9.71
N ASP A 304 2.45 19.48 10.51
CA ASP A 304 1.00 19.31 10.42
C ASP A 304 0.45 19.89 9.10
N SER A 305 0.86 21.10 8.71
CA SER A 305 0.51 21.65 7.40
C SER A 305 1.13 20.89 6.22
N ILE A 306 2.28 20.26 6.41
CA ILE A 306 2.88 19.41 5.37
C ILE A 306 2.09 18.09 5.26
N ASN A 307 1.60 17.54 6.37
CA ASN A 307 0.72 16.36 6.39
C ASN A 307 -0.58 16.64 5.62
N GLU A 308 -1.23 17.78 5.87
CA GLU A 308 -2.38 18.26 5.08
C GLU A 308 -2.04 18.38 3.60
N GLY A 309 -0.91 19.01 3.27
CA GLY A 309 -0.48 19.19 1.88
C GLY A 309 -0.20 17.88 1.15
N LEU A 310 0.43 16.90 1.81
CA LEU A 310 0.65 15.58 1.22
C LEU A 310 -0.68 14.83 1.04
N SER A 311 -1.61 14.99 1.98
CA SER A 311 -2.95 14.42 1.89
C SER A 311 -3.74 15.01 0.72
N ASP A 312 -3.63 16.32 0.46
CA ASP A 312 -4.17 16.96 -0.74
C ASP A 312 -3.53 16.46 -2.03
N VAL A 313 -2.19 16.32 -2.06
CA VAL A 313 -1.46 15.84 -3.24
C VAL A 313 -1.92 14.44 -3.64
N PHE A 314 -1.91 13.48 -2.70
CA PHE A 314 -2.33 12.11 -3.01
C PHE A 314 -3.84 12.00 -3.18
N GLY A 315 -4.64 12.73 -2.39
CA GLY A 315 -6.09 12.81 -2.56
C GLY A 315 -6.47 13.30 -3.96
N LYS A 316 -5.79 14.35 -4.46
CA LYS A 316 -6.03 14.86 -5.80
C LYS A 316 -5.52 13.93 -6.90
N PHE A 317 -4.38 13.27 -6.71
CA PHE A 317 -3.96 12.23 -7.65
C PHE A 317 -4.97 11.08 -7.74
N ILE A 318 -5.53 10.65 -6.62
CA ILE A 318 -6.60 9.63 -6.59
C ILE A 318 -7.81 10.15 -7.37
N GLY A 319 -8.30 11.36 -7.07
CA GLY A 319 -9.44 11.96 -7.78
C GLY A 319 -9.22 12.10 -9.29
N ILE A 320 -8.05 12.58 -9.72
CA ILE A 320 -7.70 12.66 -11.14
C ILE A 320 -7.74 11.27 -11.82
N THR A 321 -7.36 10.21 -11.11
CA THR A 321 -7.35 8.84 -11.67
C THR A 321 -8.68 8.11 -11.58
N SER A 322 -9.61 8.60 -10.75
CA SER A 322 -10.95 8.03 -10.59
C SER A 322 -11.84 8.26 -11.83
N ASN A 323 -11.49 9.26 -12.65
CA ASN A 323 -12.29 9.80 -13.76
C ASN A 323 -13.64 10.40 -13.31
N ASP A 324 -13.74 10.89 -12.07
CA ASP A 324 -14.88 11.66 -11.62
C ASP A 324 -14.95 12.99 -12.42
N PRO A 325 -16.12 13.39 -12.96
CA PRO A 325 -16.29 14.69 -13.62
C PRO A 325 -15.86 15.88 -12.76
N ASN A 326 -15.93 15.76 -11.43
CA ASN A 326 -15.51 16.77 -10.47
C ASN A 326 -13.98 16.91 -10.35
N ASP A 327 -13.21 16.05 -10.99
CA ASP A 327 -11.73 16.07 -11.00
C ASP A 327 -11.14 16.32 -12.39
N THR A 328 -11.97 16.87 -13.29
CA THR A 328 -11.58 17.17 -14.68
C THR A 328 -11.79 18.62 -15.04
N GLY A 329 -11.17 19.06 -16.15
CA GLY A 329 -11.32 20.42 -16.67
C GLY A 329 -10.97 21.49 -15.64
N ASP A 330 -11.89 22.43 -15.41
CA ASP A 330 -11.71 23.53 -14.47
C ASP A 330 -11.67 23.07 -13.00
N ASN A 331 -12.23 21.89 -12.69
CA ASN A 331 -12.26 21.34 -11.33
C ASN A 331 -11.04 20.45 -11.01
N ARG A 332 -10.19 20.18 -12.00
CA ARG A 332 -9.03 19.27 -11.89
C ARG A 332 -8.10 19.53 -10.71
N TRP A 333 -8.03 20.76 -10.21
CA TRP A 333 -7.16 21.15 -9.09
C TRP A 333 -7.94 21.75 -7.91
N LEU A 334 -9.24 21.47 -7.84
CA LEU A 334 -10.12 21.87 -6.73
C LEU A 334 -10.38 20.67 -5.83
N LEU A 335 -10.08 20.77 -4.54
CA LEU A 335 -10.43 19.77 -3.53
C LEU A 335 -11.88 19.94 -3.09
N GLY A 336 -12.64 18.85 -3.03
CA GLY A 336 -14.02 18.82 -2.52
C GLY A 336 -15.05 19.40 -3.49
N ALA A 337 -14.72 19.59 -4.78
CA ALA A 337 -15.62 20.21 -5.76
C ALA A 337 -16.99 19.51 -5.90
N GLY A 338 -17.02 18.19 -5.70
CA GLY A 338 -18.25 17.38 -5.70
C GLY A 338 -19.00 17.34 -4.35
N SER A 339 -18.44 17.96 -3.31
CA SER A 339 -19.02 17.94 -1.97
C SER A 339 -20.15 18.97 -1.82
N SER A 340 -20.99 18.78 -0.80
CA SER A 340 -22.01 19.75 -0.39
C SER A 340 -21.44 21.08 0.11
N LEU A 341 -20.15 21.13 0.43
CA LEU A 341 -19.41 22.33 0.81
C LEU A 341 -18.91 23.11 -0.42
N GLY A 342 -18.93 22.49 -1.60
CA GLY A 342 -18.24 22.98 -2.79
C GLY A 342 -16.72 22.86 -2.65
N ALA A 343 -16.00 23.48 -3.57
CA ALA A 343 -14.53 23.47 -3.55
C ALA A 343 -13.98 24.14 -2.28
N ILE A 344 -13.22 23.38 -1.49
CA ILE A 344 -12.65 23.80 -0.20
C ILE A 344 -11.29 24.44 -0.45
N ARG A 345 -10.42 23.77 -1.22
CA ARG A 345 -9.07 24.24 -1.56
C ARG A 345 -8.85 24.23 -3.06
N ASN A 346 -8.03 25.16 -3.54
CA ASN A 346 -7.61 25.24 -4.94
C ASN A 346 -6.08 25.08 -5.00
N MET A 347 -5.60 23.91 -5.41
CA MET A 347 -4.15 23.65 -5.47
C MET A 347 -3.44 24.45 -6.56
N LYS A 348 -4.16 24.82 -7.63
CA LYS A 348 -3.64 25.68 -8.69
C LYS A 348 -3.50 27.13 -8.24
N ASP A 349 -4.47 27.64 -7.48
CA ASP A 349 -4.49 29.00 -6.95
C ASP A 349 -4.92 29.00 -5.48
N PRO A 350 -4.02 28.69 -4.53
CA PRO A 350 -4.35 28.54 -3.11
C PRO A 350 -4.98 29.79 -2.49
N ARG A 351 -4.74 30.98 -3.06
CA ARG A 351 -5.35 32.23 -2.60
C ARG A 351 -6.85 32.32 -2.89
N SER A 352 -7.35 31.48 -3.79
CA SER A 352 -8.77 31.37 -4.16
C SER A 352 -9.50 30.23 -3.43
N SER A 353 -8.81 29.50 -2.55
CA SER A 353 -9.43 28.54 -1.62
C SER A 353 -10.50 29.21 -0.75
N LEU A 354 -11.45 28.43 -0.24
CA LEU A 354 -12.54 28.93 0.62
C LEU A 354 -11.99 29.72 1.81
N SER A 355 -10.94 29.19 2.43
CA SER A 355 -10.02 29.92 3.30
C SER A 355 -8.77 30.25 2.48
N PRO A 356 -8.46 31.53 2.16
CA PRO A 356 -7.30 31.86 1.34
C PRO A 356 -5.97 31.40 1.95
N GLN A 357 -5.18 30.67 1.17
CA GLN A 357 -3.90 30.08 1.58
C GLN A 357 -2.70 30.75 0.89
N PRO A 358 -1.51 30.78 1.52
CA PRO A 358 -0.26 31.12 0.85
C PRO A 358 0.08 30.14 -0.28
N ASP A 359 0.66 30.67 -1.36
CA ASP A 359 1.14 29.95 -2.54
C ASP A 359 2.68 29.85 -2.62
N MET A 360 3.37 30.42 -1.62
CA MET A 360 4.82 30.33 -1.41
C MET A 360 5.18 30.54 0.07
N VAL A 361 6.30 29.96 0.52
CA VAL A 361 6.83 30.12 1.88
C VAL A 361 7.01 31.62 2.20
N ASN A 362 6.58 32.06 3.39
CA ASN A 362 6.60 33.45 3.84
C ASN A 362 5.82 34.44 2.93
N GLY A 363 4.98 33.92 2.04
CA GLY A 363 4.14 34.71 1.15
C GLY A 363 2.91 35.32 1.85
N PRO A 364 2.09 36.07 1.09
CA PRO A 364 0.82 36.58 1.61
C PRO A 364 -0.06 35.45 2.14
N GLY A 365 -0.54 35.58 3.38
CA GLY A 365 -1.37 34.58 4.06
C GLY A 365 -0.60 33.56 4.92
N TRP A 366 0.74 33.58 4.90
CA TRP A 366 1.57 32.69 5.72
C TRP A 366 1.34 32.87 7.23
N GLN A 367 1.18 31.74 7.94
CA GLN A 367 0.98 31.71 9.39
C GLN A 367 2.22 31.14 10.11
N THR A 368 2.66 31.78 11.20
CA THR A 368 3.91 31.40 11.89
C THR A 368 3.72 30.85 13.31
N ASN A 369 2.72 31.34 14.05
CA ASN A 369 2.51 31.00 15.46
C ASN A 369 1.28 30.10 15.62
N ASN A 370 1.49 28.81 15.83
CA ASN A 370 0.43 27.81 15.91
C ASN A 370 -0.53 27.91 14.70
N PRO A 371 0.01 27.75 13.48
CA PRO A 371 -0.79 27.88 12.27
C PRO A 371 -1.93 26.85 12.30
N ASP A 372 -3.06 27.23 11.73
CA ASP A 372 -4.06 26.25 11.29
C ASP A 372 -3.38 25.37 10.23
N GLU A 373 -3.39 24.06 10.47
CA GLU A 373 -2.73 23.08 9.62
C GLU A 373 -3.18 23.20 8.16
N HIS A 374 -4.44 23.56 7.92
CA HIS A 374 -5.07 23.72 6.60
C HIS A 374 -4.81 25.07 5.93
N ILE A 375 -3.82 25.86 6.40
CA ILE A 375 -3.47 27.13 5.76
C ILE A 375 -2.15 27.06 5.00
N ASN A 376 -1.04 26.71 5.66
CA ASN A 376 0.27 26.75 5.00
C ASN A 376 0.49 25.60 4.00
N ASP A 377 -0.35 24.56 4.04
CA ASP A 377 -0.42 23.45 3.07
C ASP A 377 -0.55 23.93 1.61
N GLY A 378 -1.16 25.10 1.40
CA GLY A 378 -1.28 25.75 0.08
C GLY A 378 0.04 25.86 -0.69
N VAL A 379 1.19 25.93 0.00
CA VAL A 379 2.52 25.95 -0.63
C VAL A 379 2.89 24.59 -1.23
N VAL A 380 2.58 23.48 -0.53
CA VAL A 380 2.77 22.11 -1.03
C VAL A 380 1.85 21.88 -2.22
N ASN A 381 0.59 22.30 -2.10
CA ASN A 381 -0.42 22.21 -3.15
C ASN A 381 0.00 22.93 -4.43
N LYS A 382 0.49 24.17 -4.31
CA LYS A 382 0.98 24.94 -5.46
C LYS A 382 2.20 24.29 -6.10
N ALA A 383 3.11 23.74 -5.30
CA ALA A 383 4.28 23.04 -5.80
C ALA A 383 3.89 21.81 -6.62
N ASP A 384 2.93 21.02 -6.16
CA ASP A 384 2.46 19.85 -6.91
C ASP A 384 1.80 20.23 -8.24
N TYR A 385 0.90 21.22 -8.23
CA TYR A 385 0.29 21.72 -9.47
C TYR A 385 1.36 22.11 -10.51
N LEU A 386 2.39 22.85 -10.08
CA LEU A 386 3.49 23.26 -10.95
C LEU A 386 4.32 22.08 -11.46
N ILE A 387 4.60 21.09 -10.61
CA ILE A 387 5.36 19.89 -10.99
C ILE A 387 4.54 19.05 -11.97
N THR A 388 3.25 18.86 -11.70
CA THR A 388 2.39 17.95 -12.45
C THR A 388 1.97 18.55 -13.80
N ASP A 389 1.32 19.70 -13.80
CA ASP A 389 0.71 20.27 -15.01
C ASP A 389 1.52 21.44 -15.60
N GLY A 390 2.41 22.06 -14.83
CA GLY A 390 3.27 23.16 -15.29
C GLY A 390 2.55 24.51 -15.35
N ASP A 391 3.30 25.58 -15.09
CA ASP A 391 2.84 26.96 -15.23
C ASP A 391 4.04 27.93 -15.14
N THR A 392 3.77 29.23 -15.29
CA THR A 392 4.68 30.29 -14.89
C THR A 392 4.22 30.90 -13.57
N PHE A 393 5.06 30.79 -12.53
CA PHE A 393 4.80 31.38 -11.21
C PHE A 393 6.10 31.94 -10.62
N ASN A 394 6.02 33.12 -10.00
CA ASN A 394 7.14 33.75 -9.29
C ASN A 394 8.46 33.80 -10.10
N ASN A 395 8.38 34.23 -11.37
CA ASN A 395 9.49 34.31 -12.32
C ASN A 395 10.15 32.96 -12.67
N GLN A 396 9.50 31.83 -12.37
CA GLN A 396 9.90 30.50 -12.81
C GLN A 396 8.88 29.96 -13.81
N THR A 397 9.35 29.31 -14.87
CA THR A 397 8.49 28.57 -15.81
C THR A 397 8.78 27.09 -15.68
N VAL A 398 7.72 26.30 -15.45
CA VAL A 398 7.78 24.85 -15.25
C VAL A 398 6.99 24.19 -16.37
N ARG A 399 7.61 23.21 -17.05
CA ARG A 399 6.98 22.50 -18.20
C ARG A 399 5.80 21.60 -17.80
N GLY A 400 5.75 21.13 -16.56
CA GLY A 400 4.90 20.02 -16.14
C GLY A 400 5.53 18.67 -16.52
N LEU A 401 5.51 17.72 -15.58
CA LEU A 401 6.06 16.38 -15.74
C LEU A 401 4.99 15.35 -16.09
N GLY A 402 3.72 15.67 -15.85
CA GLY A 402 2.60 14.76 -15.91
C GLY A 402 2.44 13.92 -14.65
N LEU A 403 1.26 13.34 -14.49
CA LEU A 403 0.83 12.62 -13.29
C LEU A 403 1.79 11.49 -12.89
N ASP A 404 2.08 10.56 -13.80
CA ASP A 404 2.84 9.34 -13.49
C ASP A 404 4.21 9.62 -12.86
N LYS A 405 4.93 10.64 -13.35
CA LYS A 405 6.23 11.05 -12.80
C LYS A 405 6.08 11.77 -11.47
N SER A 406 5.07 12.63 -11.36
CA SER A 406 4.83 13.44 -10.17
C SER A 406 4.46 12.56 -8.97
N VAL A 407 3.63 11.53 -9.19
CA VAL A 407 3.29 10.53 -8.16
C VAL A 407 4.57 9.85 -7.62
N GLN A 408 5.52 9.46 -8.47
CA GLN A 408 6.77 8.83 -7.99
C GLN A 408 7.60 9.78 -7.14
N ILE A 409 7.67 11.05 -7.53
CA ILE A 409 8.49 12.06 -6.84
C ILE A 409 7.88 12.35 -5.47
N TRP A 410 6.56 12.61 -5.40
CA TRP A 410 5.85 12.83 -4.15
C TRP A 410 5.83 11.60 -3.25
N TRP A 411 5.80 10.39 -3.82
CA TRP A 411 6.00 9.17 -3.04
C TRP A 411 7.40 9.09 -2.41
N GLY A 412 8.43 9.57 -3.13
CA GLY A 412 9.75 9.77 -2.56
C GLY A 412 9.74 10.76 -1.39
N VAL A 413 9.05 11.90 -1.54
CA VAL A 413 8.89 12.90 -0.47
C VAL A 413 8.22 12.29 0.76
N GLU A 414 7.06 11.64 0.57
CA GLU A 414 6.29 10.96 1.62
C GLU A 414 7.13 10.00 2.47
N ASN A 415 8.14 9.37 1.87
CA ASN A 415 8.99 8.37 2.53
C ASN A 415 10.36 8.89 2.98
N THR A 416 10.69 10.17 2.72
CA THR A 416 12.00 10.75 3.06
C THR A 416 11.92 11.87 4.09
N LEU A 417 10.74 12.45 4.30
CA LEU A 417 10.53 13.42 5.36
C LEU A 417 10.61 12.76 6.74
N THR A 418 11.01 13.57 7.72
CA THR A 418 11.02 13.17 9.13
C THR A 418 9.78 13.72 9.83
N GLN A 419 9.42 13.12 10.97
CA GLN A 419 8.23 13.48 11.74
C GLN A 419 8.09 15.00 12.02
N SER A 420 9.19 15.74 12.19
CA SER A 420 9.18 17.18 12.46
C SER A 420 9.67 18.03 11.28
N ALA A 421 9.41 17.58 10.05
CA ALA A 421 9.88 18.27 8.85
C ALA A 421 9.35 19.71 8.74
N THR A 422 10.14 20.54 8.08
CA THR A 422 9.83 21.93 7.71
C THR A 422 9.53 22.03 6.22
N PHE A 423 8.98 23.17 5.80
CA PHE A 423 8.74 23.41 4.36
C PHE A 423 10.03 23.39 3.54
N LYS A 424 11.17 23.76 4.13
CA LYS A 424 12.48 23.63 3.46
C LYS A 424 12.87 22.17 3.24
N ASP A 425 12.57 21.30 4.20
CA ASP A 425 12.80 19.85 4.06
C ASP A 425 11.98 19.26 2.91
N VAL A 426 10.77 19.78 2.65
CA VAL A 426 9.97 19.38 1.47
C VAL A 426 10.69 19.74 0.17
N GLY A 427 11.24 20.95 0.05
CA GLY A 427 12.03 21.37 -1.11
C GLY A 427 13.28 20.51 -1.33
N GLU A 428 13.95 20.12 -0.25
CA GLU A 428 15.11 19.21 -0.29
C GLU A 428 14.68 17.77 -0.67
N ALA A 429 13.57 17.28 -0.12
CA ALA A 429 13.01 15.96 -0.42
C ALA A 429 12.54 15.84 -1.87
N LEU A 430 11.92 16.88 -2.44
CA LEU A 430 11.52 16.93 -3.85
C LEU A 430 12.73 16.79 -4.79
N ASN A 431 13.75 17.62 -4.56
CA ASN A 431 14.96 17.61 -5.38
C ASN A 431 15.73 16.28 -5.26
N SER A 432 15.89 15.78 -4.04
CA SER A 432 16.62 14.52 -3.78
C SER A 432 15.87 13.29 -4.30
N SER A 433 14.54 13.23 -4.14
CA SER A 433 13.69 12.16 -4.68
C SER A 433 13.74 12.13 -6.21
N CYS A 434 13.59 13.28 -6.87
CA CYS A 434 13.71 13.34 -8.33
C CYS A 434 15.09 12.87 -8.80
N ALA A 435 16.17 13.38 -8.18
CA ALA A 435 17.53 13.00 -8.56
C ALA A 435 17.79 11.50 -8.40
N ALA A 436 17.27 10.88 -7.33
CA ALA A 436 17.36 9.45 -7.10
C ALA A 436 16.62 8.65 -8.18
N LEU A 437 15.38 9.05 -8.52
CA LEU A 437 14.56 8.40 -9.54
C LEU A 437 15.18 8.54 -10.94
N ALA A 438 15.71 9.72 -11.28
CA ALA A 438 16.41 9.98 -12.53
C ALA A 438 17.65 9.09 -12.67
N LYS A 439 18.46 8.99 -11.62
CA LYS A 439 19.65 8.15 -11.59
C LYS A 439 19.31 6.66 -11.72
N ALA A 440 18.19 6.23 -11.15
CA ALA A 440 17.70 4.87 -11.24
C ALA A 440 16.98 4.56 -12.57
N GLY A 441 16.66 5.58 -13.38
CA GLY A 441 15.87 5.42 -14.60
C GLY A 441 14.41 4.99 -14.33
N THR A 442 13.86 5.37 -13.17
CA THR A 442 12.50 4.99 -12.76
C THR A 442 11.46 5.91 -13.39
N ALA A 443 10.34 5.33 -13.86
CA ALA A 443 9.23 6.06 -14.51
C ALA A 443 9.61 7.00 -15.65
N GLY A 444 10.78 6.78 -16.28
CA GLY A 444 11.30 7.66 -17.33
C GLY A 444 11.64 9.08 -16.85
N ILE A 445 11.88 9.27 -15.55
CA ILE A 445 12.35 10.54 -14.99
C ILE A 445 13.79 10.80 -15.46
N THR A 446 14.06 12.05 -15.84
CA THR A 446 15.35 12.50 -16.38
C THR A 446 15.94 13.65 -15.57
N ALA A 447 17.20 14.00 -15.84
CA ALA A 447 17.83 15.18 -15.23
C ALA A 447 17.15 16.50 -15.65
N ASP A 448 16.56 16.56 -16.86
CA ASP A 448 15.74 17.71 -17.29
C ASP A 448 14.47 17.83 -16.44
N ASP A 449 13.78 16.71 -16.18
CA ASP A 449 12.60 16.70 -15.30
C ASP A 449 12.95 17.22 -13.90
N CYS A 450 14.12 16.86 -13.35
CA CYS A 450 14.55 17.39 -12.05
C CYS A 450 14.92 18.86 -12.07
N THR A 451 15.27 19.42 -13.24
CA THR A 451 15.43 20.87 -13.38
C THR A 451 14.07 21.57 -13.26
N GLN A 452 13.00 20.97 -13.79
CA GLN A 452 11.64 21.49 -13.65
C GLN A 452 11.14 21.41 -12.20
N VAL A 453 11.43 20.31 -11.48
CA VAL A 453 11.15 20.20 -10.03
C VAL A 453 11.87 21.29 -9.25
N ALA A 454 13.15 21.53 -9.51
CA ALA A 454 13.92 22.59 -8.86
C ALA A 454 13.35 23.99 -9.16
N ASN A 455 12.79 24.21 -10.36
CA ASN A 455 12.11 25.47 -10.68
C ASN A 455 10.81 25.62 -9.88
N ALA A 456 10.02 24.56 -9.70
CA ALA A 456 8.81 24.60 -8.87
C ALA A 456 9.12 24.87 -7.39
N VAL A 457 10.18 24.25 -6.85
CA VAL A 457 10.70 24.52 -5.49
C VAL A 457 11.07 26.00 -5.33
N LYS A 458 11.80 26.58 -6.29
CA LYS A 458 12.13 28.01 -6.27
C LYS A 458 10.91 28.91 -6.42
N ALA A 459 9.96 28.52 -7.26
CA ALA A 459 8.74 29.31 -7.52
C ALA A 459 7.93 29.47 -6.23
N THR A 460 7.83 28.40 -5.45
CA THR A 460 7.10 28.32 -4.17
C THR A 460 7.95 28.65 -2.95
N GLN A 461 9.23 28.99 -3.15
CA GLN A 461 10.18 29.33 -2.08
C GLN A 461 10.37 28.22 -1.03
N LEU A 462 10.15 26.96 -1.42
CA LEU A 462 10.46 25.79 -0.59
C LEU A 462 11.99 25.59 -0.39
N ASP A 463 12.83 26.45 -0.97
CA ASP A 463 14.27 26.52 -0.70
C ASP A 463 14.65 27.58 0.35
N GLN A 464 13.68 28.32 0.89
CA GLN A 464 13.88 29.34 1.90
C GLN A 464 13.53 28.83 3.30
N GLU A 465 14.15 29.43 4.32
CA GLU A 465 13.77 29.17 5.71
C GLU A 465 12.40 29.84 6.02
N PRO A 466 11.43 29.09 6.55
CA PRO A 466 10.17 29.64 7.01
C PRO A 466 10.39 30.55 8.23
N SER A 467 9.67 31.68 8.27
CA SER A 467 9.84 32.76 9.26
C SER A 467 9.30 32.46 10.65
#